data_AF-A0A177CEM0-F1
#
_entry.id   AF-A0A177CEM0-F1
#
_cell.length_a   1.000
_cell.length_b   1.000
_cell.length_c   1.000
_cell.angle_alpha   90.00
_cell.angle_beta   90.00
_cell.angle_gamma   90.00
#
_symmetry.space_group_name_H-M   'P 1'
#
loop_
_entity.id
_entity.type
_entity.pdbx_description
1 polymer ?
#
loop_
_entity_poly.entity_id
_entity_poly.type
_entity_poly.pdbx_seq_one_letter_code
_entity_poly.pdbx_strand_id
1 'polypeptide(L)'
;MPPPTTEWLAEQYHSGQFRLQEAHYDVLTDREHEALSNGFNSLATQASGELRLTRTGIVKRIQSQLPRGFPSIFADLVYRILAYHSTAPFYKAPSTPLPESLSLEDTQRALAWLLPDRHVLMATIGNHGRTRTRADQRRLLFQSLATCSVSKEDPAESADEDARRRYAHRNAFDVKHDEDYARVNRDDDGDEMYHDLLDVLQRNVPDNHPYGTTRDDLRPLAKELKADFAFHELGIDRREMEKFSRALLALQFETAQTSLKDTDLDYMGDVEACVQATFSTSAGEVGEDVHIAFSDLIAWPAFDQGLKQMPHLFDPVYRVLNNVLLNGEVDSETIPPVYGIPPELPGQEHSHVLNDRLIALAPAVLPPLVDWDSLHTVVPWCRDPPEFPSSDTLWTHLRHAAPSPDAEPPTTILTFTGRIRGSEGASFTGGVLSAADYDANDGREQIYSVYVFQLEPVVHCKKLVGQEWRRGPSGELVFDGASLADWRMDVEARVVGMEGDTVVELEGLEVWRDG
;
A
#
# COMPACT_ATOMS: atom_id res chain seq x y z
N MET A 1 -8.69 -46.16 6.90
CA MET A 1 -9.99 -45.68 6.39
C MET A 1 -9.72 -44.96 5.10
N PRO A 2 -10.65 -44.97 4.12
CA PRO A 2 -10.51 -44.16 2.93
C PRO A 2 -10.41 -42.66 3.29
N PRO A 3 -9.79 -41.82 2.43
CA PRO A 3 -9.83 -40.37 2.59
C PRO A 3 -11.27 -39.87 2.67
N PRO A 4 -11.53 -38.72 3.31
CA PRO A 4 -12.87 -38.16 3.36
C PRO A 4 -13.36 -37.97 1.93
N THR A 5 -14.49 -38.59 1.60
CA THR A 5 -15.09 -38.40 0.29
C THR A 5 -15.57 -36.95 0.19
N THR A 6 -15.62 -36.44 -1.04
CA THR A 6 -16.24 -35.13 -1.32
C THR A 6 -17.64 -35.04 -0.72
N GLU A 7 -18.39 -36.15 -0.76
CA GLU A 7 -19.71 -36.30 -0.15
C GLU A 7 -19.70 -36.10 1.37
N TRP A 8 -18.69 -36.62 2.09
CA TRP A 8 -18.59 -36.42 3.54
C TRP A 8 -18.29 -34.96 3.88
N LEU A 9 -17.35 -34.32 3.18
CA LEU A 9 -17.03 -32.90 3.41
C LEU A 9 -18.22 -31.99 3.07
N ALA A 10 -18.93 -32.28 1.98
CA ALA A 10 -20.16 -31.59 1.62
C ALA A 10 -21.26 -31.79 2.68
N GLU A 11 -21.41 -33.01 3.21
CA GLU A 11 -22.33 -33.29 4.34
C GLU A 11 -21.94 -32.52 5.61
N GLN A 12 -20.65 -32.43 5.95
CA GLN A 12 -20.18 -31.66 7.10
C GLN A 12 -20.43 -30.14 6.91
N TYR A 13 -20.22 -29.64 5.70
CA TYR A 13 -20.54 -28.25 5.35
C TYR A 13 -22.04 -27.97 5.42
N HIS A 14 -22.87 -28.78 4.76
CA HIS A 14 -24.31 -28.60 4.74
C HIS A 14 -25.00 -28.88 6.09
N SER A 15 -24.40 -29.70 6.96
CA SER A 15 -24.89 -29.92 8.33
C SER A 15 -24.54 -28.78 9.29
N GLY A 16 -23.74 -27.79 8.86
CA GLY A 16 -23.29 -26.68 9.70
C GLY A 16 -22.26 -27.06 10.77
N GLN A 17 -21.73 -28.29 10.71
CA GLN A 17 -20.62 -28.74 11.54
C GLN A 17 -19.27 -28.18 11.05
N PHE A 18 -19.18 -27.86 9.75
CA PHE A 18 -18.08 -27.12 9.15
C PHE A 18 -18.38 -25.63 9.15
N ARG A 19 -18.13 -24.94 10.26
CA ARG A 19 -18.24 -23.48 10.29
C ARG A 19 -16.95 -22.88 9.74
N LEU A 20 -16.88 -22.75 8.42
CA LEU A 20 -15.77 -22.09 7.72
C LEU A 20 -15.48 -20.68 8.25
N GLN A 21 -16.49 -20.11 8.90
CA GLN A 21 -16.50 -18.80 9.54
C GLN A 21 -15.86 -18.80 10.94
N GLU A 22 -15.56 -19.96 11.54
CA GLU A 22 -14.92 -20.11 12.86
C GLU A 22 -13.39 -20.27 12.79
N ALA A 23 -12.79 -20.49 11.62
CA ALA A 23 -11.32 -20.51 11.46
C ALA A 23 -10.61 -19.20 11.87
N HIS A 24 -11.39 -18.16 12.14
CA HIS A 24 -10.96 -16.80 12.45
C HIS A 24 -10.93 -16.49 13.96
N TYR A 25 -11.30 -17.42 14.85
CA TYR A 25 -11.29 -17.18 16.30
C TYR A 25 -9.88 -17.03 16.88
N ASP A 26 -8.90 -17.76 16.36
CA ASP A 26 -7.53 -17.72 16.91
C ASP A 26 -6.62 -16.67 16.26
N VAL A 27 -7.20 -15.71 15.53
CA VAL A 27 -6.42 -14.74 14.72
C VAL A 27 -6.33 -13.37 15.36
N LEU A 28 -7.34 -13.00 16.14
CA LEU A 28 -7.26 -11.88 17.05
C LEU A 28 -6.80 -12.40 18.42
N THR A 29 -5.97 -11.64 19.10
CA THR A 29 -5.60 -11.85 20.49
C THR A 29 -6.81 -11.68 21.41
N ASP A 30 -6.77 -12.24 22.62
CA ASP A 30 -7.84 -12.09 23.63
C ASP A 30 -8.18 -10.60 23.88
N ARG A 31 -7.16 -9.73 23.88
CA ARG A 31 -7.31 -8.28 24.05
C ARG A 31 -8.03 -7.64 22.87
N GLU A 32 -7.66 -8.01 21.63
CA GLU A 32 -8.35 -7.55 20.41
C GLU A 32 -9.80 -8.05 20.36
N HIS A 33 -10.09 -9.27 20.83
CA HIS A 33 -11.46 -9.79 20.93
C HIS A 33 -12.33 -9.02 21.91
N GLU A 34 -11.79 -8.72 23.10
CA GLU A 34 -12.48 -7.90 24.09
C GLU A 34 -12.75 -6.49 23.53
N ALA A 35 -11.73 -5.88 22.92
CA ALA A 35 -11.83 -4.57 22.29
C ALA A 35 -12.89 -4.56 21.18
N LEU A 36 -12.85 -5.56 20.29
CA LEU A 36 -13.83 -5.74 19.22
C LEU A 36 -15.24 -5.88 19.78
N SER A 37 -15.44 -6.71 20.79
CA SER A 37 -16.75 -6.91 21.41
C SER A 37 -17.29 -5.62 22.01
N ASN A 38 -16.44 -4.85 22.69
CA ASN A 38 -16.79 -3.55 23.25
C ASN A 38 -17.11 -2.51 22.17
N GLY A 39 -16.25 -2.40 21.15
CA GLY A 39 -16.45 -1.50 20.01
C GLY A 39 -17.72 -1.82 19.24
N PHE A 40 -17.93 -3.10 18.92
CA PHE A 40 -19.14 -3.61 18.29
C PHE A 40 -20.39 -3.26 19.09
N ASN A 41 -20.44 -3.62 20.38
CA ASN A 41 -21.60 -3.36 21.23
C ASN A 41 -21.92 -1.87 21.38
N SER A 42 -20.91 -1.00 21.32
CA SER A 42 -21.09 0.46 21.40
C SER A 42 -21.73 1.07 20.14
N LEU A 43 -21.57 0.42 18.99
CA LEU A 43 -22.02 0.92 17.68
C LEU A 43 -23.21 0.14 17.11
N ALA A 44 -23.40 -1.10 17.53
CA ALA A 44 -24.40 -2.00 16.99
C ALA A 44 -25.81 -1.55 17.38
N THR A 45 -26.73 -1.75 16.45
CA THR A 45 -28.16 -1.52 16.66
C THR A 45 -28.90 -2.86 16.58
N GLN A 46 -29.99 -2.99 17.33
CA GLN A 46 -30.81 -4.20 17.27
C GLN A 46 -31.57 -4.25 15.95
N ALA A 47 -31.30 -5.27 15.13
CA ALA A 47 -31.98 -5.54 13.87
C ALA A 47 -32.44 -7.01 13.87
N SER A 48 -33.74 -7.24 13.71
CA SER A 48 -34.33 -8.59 13.70
C SER A 48 -34.01 -9.44 14.94
N GLY A 49 -33.83 -8.80 16.10
CA GLY A 49 -33.52 -9.48 17.37
C GLY A 49 -32.02 -9.72 17.63
N GLU A 50 -31.16 -9.44 16.66
CA GLU A 50 -29.71 -9.57 16.76
C GLU A 50 -29.03 -8.18 16.78
N LEU A 51 -27.91 -8.04 17.47
CA LEU A 51 -27.10 -6.82 17.37
C LEU A 51 -26.32 -6.84 16.06
N ARG A 52 -26.40 -5.74 15.30
CA ARG A 52 -25.72 -5.61 14.00
C ARG A 52 -25.13 -4.22 13.80
N LEU A 53 -23.96 -4.15 13.19
CA LEU A 53 -23.36 -2.92 12.71
C LEU A 53 -23.91 -2.58 11.33
N THR A 54 -24.72 -1.52 11.24
CA THR A 54 -25.26 -1.05 9.96
C THR A 54 -24.25 -0.21 9.19
N ARG A 55 -24.31 -0.22 7.86
CA ARG A 55 -23.54 0.67 6.97
C ARG A 55 -23.59 2.10 7.46
N THR A 56 -24.79 2.65 7.64
CA THR A 56 -25.02 4.03 8.09
C THR A 56 -24.38 4.31 9.44
N GLY A 57 -24.44 3.36 10.39
CA GLY A 57 -23.84 3.49 11.72
C GLY A 57 -22.32 3.59 11.66
N ILE A 58 -21.66 2.66 10.96
CA ILE A 58 -20.20 2.64 10.80
C ILE A 58 -19.74 3.87 10.03
N VAL A 59 -20.34 4.18 8.88
CA VAL A 59 -19.96 5.33 8.05
C VAL A 59 -20.04 6.63 8.83
N LYS A 60 -21.14 6.83 9.58
CA LYS A 60 -21.30 8.00 10.45
C LYS A 60 -20.24 8.05 11.56
N ARG A 61 -19.91 6.90 12.16
CA ARG A 61 -18.88 6.81 13.21
C ARG A 61 -17.51 7.15 12.66
N ILE A 62 -17.11 6.56 11.53
CA ILE A 62 -15.85 6.89 10.85
C ILE A 62 -15.82 8.37 10.55
N GLN A 63 -16.85 8.90 9.88
CA GLN A 63 -16.93 10.32 9.52
C GLN A 63 -16.83 11.26 10.73
N SER A 64 -17.31 10.84 11.90
CA SER A 64 -17.21 11.64 13.13
C SER A 64 -15.80 11.74 13.71
N GLN A 65 -14.87 10.87 13.27
CA GLN A 65 -13.47 10.88 13.66
C GLN A 65 -12.57 11.59 12.63
N LEU A 66 -13.09 11.92 11.46
CA LEU A 66 -12.36 12.64 10.40
C LEU A 66 -12.53 14.16 10.56
N PRO A 67 -11.66 14.97 9.93
CA PRO A 67 -11.85 16.41 9.81
C PRO A 67 -13.25 16.81 9.37
N ARG A 68 -13.68 17.98 9.84
CA ARG A 68 -14.90 18.59 9.29
C ARG A 68 -14.70 18.87 7.81
N GLY A 69 -15.67 18.50 6.98
CA GLY A 69 -15.60 18.66 5.52
C GLY A 69 -14.93 17.49 4.79
N PHE A 70 -14.35 16.52 5.51
CA PHE A 70 -13.69 15.38 4.88
C PHE A 70 -14.66 14.56 4.01
N PRO A 71 -14.26 14.12 2.80
CA PRO A 71 -15.14 13.41 1.87
C PRO A 71 -15.76 12.13 2.47
N SER A 72 -17.08 12.00 2.41
CA SER A 72 -17.81 10.82 2.91
C SER A 72 -17.49 9.52 2.17
N ILE A 73 -16.95 9.64 0.95
CA ILE A 73 -16.53 8.49 0.15
C ILE A 73 -15.49 7.62 0.87
N PHE A 74 -14.61 8.20 1.69
CA PHE A 74 -13.65 7.42 2.46
C PHE A 74 -14.35 6.47 3.44
N ALA A 75 -15.27 7.00 4.25
CA ALA A 75 -16.00 6.20 5.23
C ALA A 75 -16.84 5.11 4.56
N ASP A 76 -17.46 5.41 3.42
CA ASP A 76 -18.21 4.45 2.61
C ASP A 76 -17.31 3.35 2.04
N LEU A 77 -16.13 3.69 1.53
CA LEU A 77 -15.18 2.72 1.00
C LEU A 77 -14.56 1.86 2.10
N VAL A 78 -14.27 2.41 3.28
CA VAL A 78 -13.83 1.61 4.44
C VAL A 78 -14.90 0.60 4.85
N TYR A 79 -16.18 1.00 4.86
CA TYR A 79 -17.27 0.04 5.08
C TYR A 79 -17.34 -1.02 3.98
N ARG A 80 -17.21 -0.63 2.71
CA ARG A 80 -17.17 -1.56 1.57
C ARG A 80 -16.06 -2.60 1.75
N ILE A 81 -14.85 -2.16 2.11
CA ILE A 81 -13.71 -3.03 2.38
C ILE A 81 -14.09 -4.04 3.48
N LEU A 82 -14.59 -3.57 4.62
CA LEU A 82 -15.01 -4.43 5.73
C LEU A 82 -16.12 -5.43 5.31
N ALA A 83 -17.14 -4.96 4.59
CA ALA A 83 -18.27 -5.77 4.16
C ALA A 83 -17.91 -6.77 3.05
N TYR A 84 -16.88 -6.49 2.24
CA TYR A 84 -16.34 -7.46 1.29
C TYR A 84 -15.58 -8.56 2.04
N HIS A 85 -14.67 -8.18 2.94
CA HIS A 85 -13.85 -9.13 3.70
C HIS A 85 -14.67 -10.01 4.64
N SER A 86 -15.83 -9.54 5.12
CA SER A 86 -16.75 -10.38 5.89
C SER A 86 -17.34 -11.55 5.08
N THR A 87 -17.26 -11.51 3.74
CA THR A 87 -17.72 -12.60 2.88
C THR A 87 -16.62 -13.58 2.50
N ALA A 88 -15.34 -13.28 2.77
CA ALA A 88 -14.23 -14.16 2.43
C ALA A 88 -14.33 -15.52 3.14
N PRO A 89 -13.95 -16.64 2.47
CA PRO A 89 -13.46 -16.75 1.09
C PRO A 89 -14.58 -16.87 0.02
N PHE A 90 -15.85 -16.66 0.41
CA PHE A 90 -17.02 -16.75 -0.48
C PHE A 90 -17.29 -15.41 -1.17
N TYR A 91 -16.36 -15.04 -2.05
CA TYR A 91 -16.36 -13.74 -2.68
C TYR A 91 -17.62 -13.50 -3.52
N LYS A 92 -18.12 -12.27 -3.42
CA LYS A 92 -19.25 -11.78 -4.20
C LYS A 92 -18.75 -11.02 -5.42
N ALA A 93 -19.40 -11.25 -6.56
CA ALA A 93 -19.11 -10.51 -7.78
C ALA A 93 -19.31 -9.00 -7.54
N PRO A 94 -18.59 -8.11 -8.25
CA PRO A 94 -18.73 -6.66 -8.07
C PRO A 94 -20.16 -6.14 -8.27
N SER A 95 -20.95 -6.81 -9.12
CA SER A 95 -22.36 -6.50 -9.37
C SER A 95 -23.31 -6.96 -8.26
N THR A 96 -22.86 -7.80 -7.33
CA THR A 96 -23.68 -8.35 -6.25
C THR A 96 -23.65 -7.41 -5.04
N PRO A 97 -24.81 -7.04 -4.46
CA PRO A 97 -24.84 -6.21 -3.27
C PRO A 97 -24.07 -6.85 -2.09
N LEU A 98 -23.19 -6.04 -1.50
CA LEU A 98 -22.54 -6.38 -0.23
C LEU A 98 -23.55 -6.30 0.93
N PRO A 99 -23.28 -6.96 2.07
CA PRO A 99 -24.13 -6.83 3.25
C PRO A 99 -24.28 -5.36 3.69
N GLU A 100 -25.50 -4.93 3.99
CA GLU A 100 -25.81 -3.60 4.55
C GLU A 100 -25.65 -3.55 6.09
N SER A 101 -25.44 -4.71 6.71
CA SER A 101 -25.15 -4.82 8.12
C SER A 101 -24.28 -6.05 8.41
N LEU A 102 -23.45 -5.97 9.44
CA LEU A 102 -22.52 -7.02 9.86
C LEU A 102 -22.84 -7.48 11.28
N SER A 103 -22.83 -8.79 11.50
CA SER A 103 -22.81 -9.38 12.85
C SER A 103 -21.42 -9.23 13.48
N LEU A 104 -21.27 -9.61 14.75
CA LEU A 104 -19.96 -9.62 15.42
C LEU A 104 -19.01 -10.59 14.72
N GLU A 105 -19.50 -11.78 14.37
CA GLU A 105 -18.73 -12.81 13.66
C GLU A 105 -18.30 -12.34 12.26
N ASP A 106 -19.18 -11.64 11.54
CA ASP A 106 -18.84 -11.05 10.24
C ASP A 106 -17.75 -9.98 10.36
N THR A 107 -17.80 -9.18 11.43
CA THR A 107 -16.83 -8.12 11.70
C THR A 107 -15.47 -8.71 12.07
N GLN A 108 -15.46 -9.73 12.94
CA GLN A 108 -14.26 -10.45 13.33
C GLN A 108 -13.59 -11.11 12.11
N ARG A 109 -14.38 -11.78 11.27
CA ARG A 109 -13.91 -12.36 10.01
C ARG A 109 -13.30 -11.29 9.11
N ALA A 110 -14.00 -10.18 8.90
CA ALA A 110 -13.48 -9.10 8.07
C ALA A 110 -12.12 -8.59 8.56
N LEU A 111 -11.96 -8.38 9.87
CA LEU A 111 -10.69 -7.93 10.46
C LEU A 111 -9.58 -8.98 10.34
N ALA A 112 -9.90 -10.26 10.47
CA ALA A 112 -8.92 -11.34 10.33
C ALA A 112 -8.28 -11.39 8.92
N TRP A 113 -9.05 -11.04 7.89
CA TRP A 113 -8.55 -10.96 6.51
C TRP A 113 -7.93 -9.62 6.16
N LEU A 114 -8.39 -8.53 6.80
CA LEU A 114 -8.03 -7.17 6.43
C LEU A 114 -6.83 -6.63 7.21
N LEU A 115 -6.69 -6.97 8.48
CA LEU A 115 -5.60 -6.41 9.30
C LEU A 115 -4.24 -6.95 8.83
N PRO A 116 -3.21 -6.09 8.74
CA PRO A 116 -1.87 -6.50 8.35
C PRO A 116 -1.37 -7.70 9.15
N ASP A 117 -0.75 -8.63 8.44
CA ASP A 117 -0.17 -9.89 8.95
C ASP A 117 -1.14 -10.85 9.65
N ARG A 118 -2.43 -10.50 9.80
CA ARG A 118 -3.43 -11.43 10.35
C ARG A 118 -3.86 -12.45 9.29
N HIS A 119 -3.81 -12.08 8.01
CA HIS A 119 -4.15 -12.97 6.90
C HIS A 119 -3.23 -14.19 6.83
N VAL A 120 -1.97 -14.11 7.30
CA VAL A 120 -1.04 -15.26 7.32
C VAL A 120 -1.52 -16.34 8.29
N LEU A 121 -2.21 -15.94 9.36
CA LEU A 121 -2.84 -16.82 10.32
C LEU A 121 -4.12 -17.45 9.77
N MET A 122 -4.54 -17.17 8.53
CA MET A 122 -5.70 -17.81 7.90
C MET A 122 -5.36 -19.13 7.21
N ALA A 123 -4.08 -19.46 7.05
CA ALA A 123 -3.62 -20.68 6.41
C ALA A 123 -2.80 -21.53 7.40
N THR A 124 -2.81 -22.85 7.21
CA THR A 124 -1.88 -23.73 7.90
C THR A 124 -0.50 -23.59 7.26
N ILE A 125 0.47 -23.04 7.98
CA ILE A 125 1.86 -22.96 7.52
C ILE A 125 2.48 -24.36 7.59
N GLY A 126 3.09 -24.82 6.50
CA GLY A 126 3.77 -26.12 6.42
C GLY A 126 3.46 -26.93 5.16
N ASN A 127 3.82 -28.21 5.17
CA ASN A 127 3.71 -29.12 4.02
C ASN A 127 2.29 -29.30 3.46
N HIS A 128 1.27 -28.95 4.25
CA HIS A 128 -0.14 -29.15 3.90
C HIS A 128 -0.86 -27.85 3.50
N GLY A 129 -0.18 -26.70 3.53
CA GLY A 129 -0.75 -25.42 3.13
C GLY A 129 0.23 -24.60 2.30
N ARG A 130 -0.03 -23.29 2.28
CA ARG A 130 0.77 -22.30 1.56
C ARG A 130 1.03 -21.12 2.49
N THR A 131 2.25 -20.62 2.49
CA THR A 131 2.56 -19.34 3.12
C THR A 131 1.90 -18.21 2.33
N ARG A 132 1.12 -17.38 3.03
CA ARG A 132 0.53 -16.18 2.44
C ARG A 132 1.56 -15.06 2.39
N THR A 133 1.50 -14.30 1.31
CA THR A 133 2.48 -13.28 0.94
C THR A 133 1.90 -11.87 1.14
N ARG A 134 2.74 -10.85 0.95
CA ARG A 134 2.25 -9.46 0.89
C ARG A 134 1.37 -9.21 -0.34
N ALA A 135 1.62 -9.94 -1.43
CA ALA A 135 0.78 -9.89 -2.63
C ALA A 135 -0.66 -10.37 -2.34
N ASP A 136 -0.84 -11.33 -1.43
CA ASP A 136 -2.18 -11.75 -1.00
C ASP A 136 -2.95 -10.63 -0.30
N GLN A 137 -2.28 -9.85 0.56
CA GLN A 137 -2.90 -8.70 1.24
C GLN A 137 -3.29 -7.60 0.25
N ARG A 138 -2.38 -7.23 -0.67
CA ARG A 138 -2.69 -6.27 -1.74
C ARG A 138 -3.84 -6.74 -2.62
N ARG A 139 -3.89 -8.04 -2.92
CA ARG A 139 -4.98 -8.63 -3.69
C ARG A 139 -6.32 -8.49 -2.99
N LEU A 140 -6.39 -8.78 -1.70
CA LEU A 140 -7.64 -8.66 -0.93
C LEU A 140 -8.15 -7.21 -0.90
N LEU A 141 -7.24 -6.23 -0.77
CA LEU A 141 -7.57 -4.81 -0.92
C LEU A 141 -8.13 -4.50 -2.31
N PHE A 142 -7.44 -4.92 -3.37
CA PHE A 142 -7.88 -4.72 -4.76
C PHE A 142 -9.28 -5.27 -4.98
N GLN A 143 -9.53 -6.53 -4.58
CA GLN A 143 -10.82 -7.18 -4.73
C GLN A 143 -11.93 -6.42 -4.01
N SER A 144 -11.65 -5.92 -2.81
CA SER A 144 -12.64 -5.20 -2.02
C SER A 144 -13.00 -3.82 -2.59
N LEU A 145 -12.09 -3.23 -3.38
CA LEU A 145 -12.29 -1.97 -4.10
C LEU A 145 -12.86 -2.16 -5.50
N ALA A 146 -12.75 -3.35 -6.09
CA ALA A 146 -13.25 -3.61 -7.44
C ALA A 146 -14.77 -3.39 -7.51
N THR A 147 -15.21 -2.52 -8.41
CA THR A 147 -16.62 -2.14 -8.61
C THR A 147 -17.19 -2.62 -9.94
N CYS A 148 -16.34 -3.10 -10.83
CA CYS A 148 -16.74 -3.55 -12.16
C CYS A 148 -16.02 -4.84 -12.56
N SER A 149 -16.53 -5.44 -13.63
CA SER A 149 -15.88 -6.56 -14.30
C SER A 149 -15.39 -6.12 -15.67
N VAL A 150 -14.13 -6.44 -15.95
CA VAL A 150 -13.48 -6.36 -17.25
C VAL A 150 -14.04 -7.50 -18.11
N SER A 151 -14.79 -7.15 -19.16
CA SER A 151 -15.45 -8.11 -20.06
C SER A 151 -14.46 -9.01 -20.82
N LYS A 152 -14.83 -10.28 -20.98
CA LYS A 152 -14.13 -11.33 -21.77
C LYS A 152 -14.18 -11.16 -23.29
N GLU A 153 -14.79 -10.10 -23.80
CA GLU A 153 -15.09 -10.00 -25.24
C GLU A 153 -13.87 -9.70 -26.12
N ASP A 154 -12.65 -9.63 -25.56
CA ASP A 154 -11.43 -9.38 -26.33
C ASP A 154 -10.62 -10.67 -26.62
N PRO A 155 -10.47 -11.11 -27.89
CA PRO A 155 -9.77 -12.35 -28.27
C PRO A 155 -8.27 -12.42 -27.90
N ALA A 156 -7.67 -11.31 -27.44
CA ALA A 156 -6.28 -11.25 -26.97
C ALA A 156 -6.03 -12.03 -25.66
N GLU A 157 -7.07 -12.39 -24.90
CA GLU A 157 -6.95 -13.00 -23.56
C GLU A 157 -6.31 -14.40 -23.54
N SER A 158 -6.37 -15.18 -24.62
CA SER A 158 -5.71 -16.51 -24.65
C SER A 158 -4.19 -16.44 -24.71
N ALA A 159 -3.62 -15.31 -25.15
CA ALA A 159 -2.19 -15.05 -25.16
C ALA A 159 -1.65 -14.56 -23.79
N ASP A 160 -2.54 -14.26 -22.84
CA ASP A 160 -2.21 -13.65 -21.54
C ASP A 160 -2.21 -14.66 -20.37
N GLU A 161 -2.69 -15.90 -20.54
CA GLU A 161 -2.74 -16.88 -19.45
C GLU A 161 -1.34 -17.24 -18.93
N ASP A 162 -0.35 -17.39 -19.81
CA ASP A 162 1.04 -17.62 -19.41
C ASP A 162 1.64 -16.41 -18.68
N ALA A 163 1.26 -15.18 -19.07
CA ALA A 163 1.70 -13.97 -18.39
C ALA A 163 1.07 -13.87 -16.99
N ARG A 164 -0.23 -14.16 -16.86
CA ARG A 164 -0.94 -14.27 -15.57
C ARG A 164 -0.30 -15.32 -14.67
N ARG A 165 0.04 -16.50 -15.20
CA ARG A 165 0.78 -17.56 -14.47
C ARG A 165 2.16 -17.12 -14.02
N ARG A 166 2.93 -16.44 -14.88
CA ARG A 166 4.24 -15.86 -14.50
C ARG A 166 4.09 -14.80 -13.41
N TYR A 167 3.06 -13.97 -13.50
CA TYR A 167 2.79 -12.93 -12.50
C TYR A 167 2.39 -13.53 -11.15
N ALA A 168 1.47 -14.50 -11.15
CA ALA A 168 1.09 -15.25 -9.96
C ALA A 168 2.27 -15.99 -9.34
N HIS A 169 3.14 -16.58 -10.17
CA HIS A 169 4.39 -17.19 -9.71
C HIS A 169 5.28 -16.15 -9.03
N ARG A 170 5.57 -15.02 -9.66
CA ARG A 170 6.39 -13.94 -9.05
C ARG A 170 5.84 -13.52 -7.68
N ASN A 171 4.53 -13.32 -7.59
CA ASN A 171 3.86 -12.89 -6.37
C ASN A 171 3.82 -13.98 -5.28
N ALA A 172 3.75 -15.26 -5.66
CA ALA A 172 3.77 -16.37 -4.71
C ALA A 172 5.10 -16.50 -3.96
N PHE A 173 6.19 -16.01 -4.55
CA PHE A 173 7.53 -15.99 -3.95
C PHE A 173 7.93 -14.59 -3.47
N ASP A 174 6.98 -13.65 -3.36
CA ASP A 174 7.15 -12.35 -2.67
C ASP A 174 7.13 -12.55 -1.14
N VAL A 175 8.07 -13.35 -0.63
CA VAL A 175 8.24 -13.69 0.78
C VAL A 175 9.69 -13.50 1.20
N LYS A 176 9.92 -12.86 2.36
CA LYS A 176 11.27 -12.72 2.94
C LYS A 176 11.67 -13.95 3.78
N HIS A 177 10.68 -14.73 4.23
CA HIS A 177 10.83 -15.89 5.10
C HIS A 177 9.90 -17.01 4.63
N ASP A 178 10.20 -18.25 4.99
CA ASP A 178 9.37 -19.43 4.68
C ASP A 178 9.17 -19.71 3.18
N GLU A 179 10.19 -19.43 2.36
CA GLU A 179 10.23 -19.78 0.93
C GLU A 179 9.94 -21.27 0.68
N ASP A 180 10.33 -22.16 1.61
CA ASP A 180 10.08 -23.60 1.55
C ASP A 180 8.58 -23.96 1.48
N TYR A 181 7.70 -23.04 1.91
CA TYR A 181 6.24 -23.21 1.90
C TYR A 181 5.53 -22.23 0.95
N ALA A 182 6.28 -21.43 0.19
CA ALA A 182 5.75 -20.62 -0.89
C ALA A 182 5.22 -21.54 -2.00
N ARG A 183 3.99 -21.26 -2.49
CA ARG A 183 3.37 -22.03 -3.58
C ARG A 183 2.63 -21.10 -4.51
N VAL A 184 2.71 -21.38 -5.80
CA VAL A 184 1.92 -20.68 -6.82
C VAL A 184 0.43 -20.89 -6.52
N ASN A 185 -0.33 -19.81 -6.50
CA ASN A 185 -1.76 -19.78 -6.19
C ASN A 185 -2.63 -19.60 -7.45
N ARG A 186 -2.12 -20.08 -8.60
CA ARG A 186 -2.83 -20.14 -9.88
C ARG A 186 -2.42 -21.43 -10.60
N ASP A 187 -3.39 -22.28 -10.90
CA ASP A 187 -3.19 -23.54 -11.62
C ASP A 187 -4.37 -23.83 -12.58
N ASP A 188 -4.43 -25.06 -13.10
CA ASP A 188 -5.49 -25.46 -14.05
C ASP A 188 -6.89 -25.51 -13.41
N ASP A 189 -6.99 -25.59 -12.09
CA ASP A 189 -8.28 -25.68 -11.37
C ASP A 189 -8.86 -24.31 -11.00
N GLY A 190 -8.00 -23.29 -10.81
CA GLY A 190 -8.45 -21.96 -10.48
C GLY A 190 -7.34 -20.94 -10.25
N ASP A 191 -7.78 -19.73 -9.97
CA ASP A 191 -6.95 -18.55 -9.69
C ASP A 191 -6.75 -18.34 -8.17
N GLU A 192 -6.20 -17.19 -7.81
CA GLU A 192 -5.84 -16.86 -6.43
C GLU A 192 -7.03 -16.93 -5.46
N MET A 193 -8.25 -16.62 -5.92
CA MET A 193 -9.47 -16.71 -5.10
C MET A 193 -9.87 -18.15 -4.83
N TYR A 194 -9.72 -19.03 -5.82
CA TYR A 194 -9.91 -20.46 -5.63
C TYR A 194 -8.93 -21.03 -4.60
N HIS A 195 -7.68 -20.54 -4.63
CA HIS A 195 -6.66 -20.96 -3.68
C HIS A 195 -6.91 -20.44 -2.25
N ASP A 196 -7.52 -19.27 -2.06
CA ASP A 196 -7.98 -18.82 -0.73
C ASP A 196 -9.01 -19.76 -0.12
N LEU A 197 -9.99 -20.15 -0.92
CA LEU A 197 -11.03 -21.08 -0.50
C LEU A 197 -10.43 -22.43 -0.07
N LEU A 198 -9.49 -22.96 -0.85
CA LEU A 198 -8.76 -24.17 -0.47
C LEU A 198 -7.99 -24.03 0.85
N ASP A 199 -7.34 -22.90 1.08
CA ASP A 199 -6.59 -22.64 2.31
C ASP A 199 -7.52 -22.63 3.54
N VAL A 200 -8.70 -21.99 3.41
CA VAL A 200 -9.71 -21.94 4.47
C VAL A 200 -10.35 -23.31 4.69
N LEU A 201 -10.72 -24.02 3.61
CA LEU A 201 -11.26 -25.37 3.72
C LEU A 201 -10.26 -26.27 4.47
N GLN A 202 -8.97 -26.22 4.10
CA GLN A 202 -7.92 -27.02 4.74
C GLN A 202 -7.77 -26.70 6.23
N ARG A 203 -7.76 -25.42 6.60
CA ARG A 203 -7.64 -24.98 7.99
C ARG A 203 -8.80 -25.46 8.87
N ASN A 204 -9.99 -25.63 8.30
CA ASN A 204 -11.18 -26.03 9.05
C ASN A 204 -11.35 -27.55 9.16
N VAL A 205 -10.50 -28.37 8.52
CA VAL A 205 -10.55 -29.84 8.67
C VAL A 205 -10.24 -30.22 10.12
N PRO A 206 -11.12 -30.95 10.82
CA PRO A 206 -10.89 -31.34 12.21
C PRO A 206 -9.61 -32.18 12.43
N ASP A 207 -8.83 -31.83 13.46
CA ASP A 207 -7.58 -32.51 13.85
C ASP A 207 -7.74 -34.01 14.15
N ASN A 208 -8.95 -34.44 14.50
CA ASN A 208 -9.28 -35.83 14.82
C ASN A 208 -9.48 -36.72 13.59
N HIS A 209 -9.17 -36.23 12.38
CA HIS A 209 -9.26 -37.03 11.17
C HIS A 209 -8.07 -38.01 11.04
N PRO A 210 -8.30 -39.34 11.03
CA PRO A 210 -7.28 -40.36 11.27
C PRO A 210 -6.20 -40.55 10.18
N TYR A 211 -6.19 -39.72 9.13
CA TYR A 211 -5.26 -39.87 7.99
C TYR A 211 -4.63 -38.57 7.49
N GLY A 212 -4.99 -37.42 8.09
CA GLY A 212 -4.70 -36.11 7.50
C GLY A 212 -5.47 -35.91 6.18
N THR A 213 -6.03 -34.73 5.98
CA THR A 213 -6.53 -34.31 4.66
C THR A 213 -5.48 -33.37 4.09
N THR A 214 -5.09 -33.57 2.85
CA THR A 214 -4.24 -32.60 2.15
C THR A 214 -5.12 -31.56 1.49
N ARG A 215 -4.55 -30.36 1.28
CA ARG A 215 -5.22 -29.28 0.55
C ARG A 215 -5.78 -29.73 -0.80
N ASP A 216 -5.09 -30.61 -1.51
CA ASP A 216 -5.50 -31.08 -2.83
C ASP A 216 -6.71 -32.03 -2.80
N ASP A 217 -6.94 -32.73 -1.67
CA ASP A 217 -8.12 -33.58 -1.49
C ASP A 217 -9.43 -32.75 -1.45
N LEU A 218 -9.31 -31.44 -1.18
CA LEU A 218 -10.43 -30.50 -1.06
C LEU A 218 -10.82 -29.84 -2.38
N ARG A 219 -10.05 -30.07 -3.45
CA ARG A 219 -10.28 -29.47 -4.78
C ARG A 219 -11.69 -29.69 -5.34
N PRO A 220 -12.30 -30.90 -5.24
CA PRO A 220 -13.67 -31.11 -5.70
C PRO A 220 -14.69 -30.19 -5.00
N LEU A 221 -14.62 -30.09 -3.67
CA LEU A 221 -15.52 -29.22 -2.89
C LEU A 221 -15.26 -27.74 -3.21
N ALA A 222 -14.00 -27.34 -3.32
CA ALA A 222 -13.66 -25.96 -3.69
C ALA A 222 -14.21 -25.58 -5.08
N LYS A 223 -14.28 -26.53 -6.04
CA LYS A 223 -14.87 -26.29 -7.36
C LYS A 223 -16.39 -26.08 -7.31
N GLU A 224 -17.08 -26.64 -6.33
CA GLU A 224 -18.52 -26.42 -6.12
C GLU A 224 -18.81 -25.07 -5.45
N LEU A 225 -17.86 -24.60 -4.64
CA LEU A 225 -18.01 -23.40 -3.80
C LEU A 225 -17.36 -22.14 -4.37
N LYS A 226 -16.52 -22.28 -5.42
CA LYS A 226 -15.81 -21.14 -6.01
C LYS A 226 -16.77 -20.11 -6.59
N ALA A 227 -16.30 -18.88 -6.66
CA ALA A 227 -17.02 -17.81 -7.32
C ALA A 227 -17.15 -18.05 -8.83
N ASP A 228 -18.24 -17.56 -9.42
CA ASP A 228 -18.54 -17.67 -10.86
C ASP A 228 -17.82 -16.61 -11.72
N PHE A 229 -16.83 -15.90 -11.16
CA PHE A 229 -16.03 -14.89 -11.83
C PHE A 229 -14.55 -15.09 -11.51
N ALA A 230 -13.67 -14.66 -12.40
CA ALA A 230 -12.23 -14.76 -12.18
C ALA A 230 -11.67 -13.47 -11.58
N PHE A 231 -10.62 -13.61 -10.79
CA PHE A 231 -9.88 -12.52 -10.17
C PHE A 231 -9.40 -11.46 -11.17
N HIS A 232 -8.85 -11.89 -12.31
CA HIS A 232 -8.33 -10.98 -13.34
C HIS A 232 -9.43 -10.30 -14.17
N GLU A 233 -10.69 -10.69 -13.97
CA GLU A 233 -11.84 -9.99 -14.56
C GLU A 233 -12.26 -8.80 -13.70
N LEU A 234 -11.60 -8.51 -12.58
CA LEU A 234 -11.96 -7.41 -11.68
C LEU A 234 -11.30 -6.10 -12.11
N GLY A 235 -12.02 -4.99 -11.92
CA GLY A 235 -11.51 -3.64 -12.12
C GLY A 235 -12.00 -2.65 -11.08
N ILE A 236 -11.13 -1.70 -10.72
CA ILE A 236 -11.46 -0.55 -9.88
C ILE A 236 -11.73 0.66 -10.78
N ASP A 237 -12.83 1.38 -10.54
CA ASP A 237 -13.09 2.66 -11.20
C ASP A 237 -12.00 3.68 -10.83
N ARG A 238 -11.31 4.22 -11.83
CA ARG A 238 -10.18 5.14 -11.63
C ARG A 238 -10.60 6.40 -10.88
N ARG A 239 -11.79 6.94 -11.13
CA ARG A 239 -12.28 8.18 -10.48
C ARG A 239 -12.65 7.93 -9.02
N GLU A 240 -13.13 6.74 -8.68
CA GLU A 240 -13.32 6.35 -7.28
C GLU A 240 -11.98 6.18 -6.56
N MET A 241 -11.01 5.52 -7.22
CA MET A 241 -9.67 5.37 -6.67
C MET A 241 -8.93 6.70 -6.49
N GLU A 242 -9.10 7.65 -7.40
CA GLU A 242 -8.60 9.02 -7.29
C GLU A 242 -9.08 9.69 -6.01
N LYS A 243 -10.40 9.74 -5.81
CA LYS A 243 -11.02 10.33 -4.61
C LYS A 243 -10.60 9.61 -3.34
N PHE A 244 -10.48 8.28 -3.39
CA PHE A 244 -10.06 7.50 -2.23
C PHE A 244 -8.60 7.73 -1.89
N SER A 245 -7.71 7.74 -2.89
CA SER A 245 -6.29 8.02 -2.73
C SER A 245 -6.07 9.42 -2.16
N ARG A 246 -6.78 10.43 -2.66
CA ARG A 246 -6.73 11.79 -2.11
C ARG A 246 -7.11 11.80 -0.61
N ALA A 247 -8.16 11.06 -0.24
CA ALA A 247 -8.55 10.93 1.16
C ALA A 247 -7.48 10.22 2.01
N LEU A 248 -6.92 9.11 1.51
CA LEU A 248 -5.86 8.37 2.19
C LEU A 248 -4.64 9.26 2.46
N LEU A 249 -4.18 9.98 1.42
CA LEU A 249 -3.09 10.94 1.53
C LEU A 249 -3.39 12.01 2.57
N ALA A 250 -4.55 12.65 2.50
CA ALA A 250 -4.95 13.67 3.46
C ALA A 250 -4.87 13.15 4.91
N LEU A 251 -5.29 11.92 5.18
CA LEU A 251 -5.21 11.31 6.53
C LEU A 251 -3.80 10.91 6.95
N GLN A 252 -2.92 10.54 6.02
CA GLN A 252 -1.52 10.34 6.33
C GLN A 252 -0.86 11.66 6.76
N PHE A 253 -1.18 12.75 6.05
CA PHE A 253 -0.63 14.08 6.31
C PHE A 253 -1.26 14.78 7.53
N GLU A 254 -2.54 14.56 7.83
CA GLU A 254 -3.25 15.19 8.96
C GLU A 254 -2.61 14.87 10.32
N THR A 255 -1.90 13.75 10.44
CA THR A 255 -1.08 13.46 11.63
C THR A 255 -0.03 14.58 11.91
N ALA A 256 0.16 15.57 11.03
CA ALA A 256 1.02 16.75 11.20
C ALA A 256 0.26 18.07 11.43
N GLN A 257 -1.05 18.14 11.15
CA GLN A 257 -1.76 19.42 11.15
C GLN A 257 -3.13 19.30 11.82
N THR A 258 -3.36 20.10 12.86
CA THR A 258 -4.59 20.14 13.68
C THR A 258 -5.80 20.79 12.99
N SER A 259 -5.71 21.16 11.71
CA SER A 259 -6.80 21.80 10.96
C SER A 259 -6.50 21.82 9.46
N LEU A 260 -6.93 20.80 8.71
CA LEU A 260 -7.01 20.89 7.26
C LEU A 260 -8.10 21.90 6.87
N LYS A 261 -7.75 22.97 6.17
CA LYS A 261 -8.71 23.84 5.47
C LYS A 261 -8.98 23.25 4.09
N ASP A 262 -10.15 23.54 3.51
CA ASP A 262 -10.48 23.10 2.13
C ASP A 262 -9.42 23.51 1.10
N THR A 263 -8.73 24.64 1.33
CA THR A 263 -7.60 25.09 0.51
C THR A 263 -6.37 24.17 0.56
N ASP A 264 -6.18 23.41 1.64
CA ASP A 264 -5.02 22.54 1.82
C ASP A 264 -5.14 21.25 0.98
N LEU A 265 -6.37 20.88 0.59
CA LEU A 265 -6.64 19.76 -0.33
C LEU A 265 -6.43 20.13 -1.80
N ASP A 266 -6.59 21.40 -2.17
CA ASP A 266 -6.37 21.87 -3.56
C ASP A 266 -4.88 21.82 -3.96
N TYR A 267 -3.95 21.95 -3.00
CA TYR A 267 -2.51 21.81 -3.24
C TYR A 267 -2.04 20.37 -3.47
N MET A 268 -2.90 19.36 -3.21
CA MET A 268 -2.55 17.96 -3.40
C MET A 268 -2.65 17.48 -4.85
N GLY A 269 -3.00 18.36 -5.81
CA GLY A 269 -3.18 17.96 -7.22
C GLY A 269 -1.96 17.26 -7.83
N ASP A 270 -0.75 17.76 -7.56
CA ASP A 270 0.49 17.16 -8.08
C ASP A 270 0.85 15.83 -7.40
N VAL A 271 0.61 15.73 -6.09
CA VAL A 271 0.80 14.50 -5.31
C VAL A 271 -0.19 13.43 -5.76
N GLU A 272 -1.46 13.80 -5.92
CA GLU A 272 -2.50 12.93 -6.46
C GLU A 272 -2.15 12.45 -7.86
N ALA A 273 -1.68 13.33 -8.75
CA ALA A 273 -1.24 12.94 -10.08
C ALA A 273 -0.08 11.93 -10.03
N CYS A 274 0.87 12.09 -9.10
CA CYS A 274 1.95 11.11 -8.87
C CYS A 274 1.39 9.75 -8.40
N VAL A 275 0.46 9.76 -7.44
CA VAL A 275 -0.22 8.54 -6.98
C VAL A 275 -1.02 7.88 -8.10
N GLN A 276 -1.72 8.64 -8.94
CA GLN A 276 -2.45 8.06 -10.06
C GLN A 276 -1.54 7.49 -11.15
N ALA A 277 -0.35 8.09 -11.33
CA ALA A 277 0.65 7.56 -12.23
C ALA A 277 1.16 6.18 -11.78
N THR A 278 1.23 5.91 -10.47
CA THR A 278 1.65 4.58 -9.96
C THR A 278 0.64 3.48 -10.29
N PHE A 279 -0.65 3.83 -10.40
CA PHE A 279 -1.74 2.92 -10.81
C PHE A 279 -1.98 2.90 -12.33
N SER A 280 -1.11 3.51 -13.12
CA SER A 280 -1.20 3.49 -14.58
C SER A 280 -0.35 2.34 -15.13
N THR A 281 -0.95 1.48 -15.95
CA THR A 281 -0.27 0.30 -16.49
C THR A 281 0.85 0.73 -17.44
N SER A 282 2.07 0.23 -17.32
CA SER A 282 3.07 0.34 -18.38
C SER A 282 2.77 -0.73 -19.44
N ALA A 283 2.74 -0.39 -20.74
CA ALA A 283 2.38 -1.36 -21.78
C ALA A 283 3.43 -2.47 -22.02
N GLY A 284 4.49 -2.50 -21.21
CA GLY A 284 5.51 -3.55 -21.26
C GLY A 284 5.09 -4.82 -20.52
N GLU A 285 4.29 -4.72 -19.45
CA GLU A 285 3.88 -5.89 -18.65
C GLU A 285 2.55 -6.49 -19.11
N VAL A 286 1.68 -5.69 -19.72
CA VAL A 286 0.41 -6.10 -20.30
C VAL A 286 0.46 -5.64 -21.75
N GLY A 287 0.56 -6.58 -22.70
CA GLY A 287 0.93 -6.32 -24.10
C GLY A 287 0.23 -5.09 -24.73
N GLU A 288 0.90 -4.46 -25.69
CA GLU A 288 0.54 -3.15 -26.28
C GLU A 288 -0.93 -2.99 -26.70
N ASP A 289 -1.62 -4.09 -27.02
CA ASP A 289 -3.02 -4.10 -27.45
C ASP A 289 -4.05 -3.96 -26.30
N VAL A 290 -3.68 -4.22 -25.04
CA VAL A 290 -4.61 -4.14 -23.88
C VAL A 290 -4.82 -2.70 -23.40
N HIS A 291 -3.97 -1.78 -23.83
CA HIS A 291 -3.91 -0.41 -23.32
C HIS A 291 -5.07 0.50 -23.70
N ILE A 292 -5.80 0.18 -24.77
CA ILE A 292 -6.78 1.11 -25.37
C ILE A 292 -8.19 0.94 -24.78
N ALA A 293 -8.50 -0.19 -24.13
CA ALA A 293 -9.86 -0.50 -23.67
C ALA A 293 -10.18 -0.09 -22.22
N PHE A 294 -9.17 0.26 -21.40
CA PHE A 294 -9.31 0.42 -19.94
C PHE A 294 -8.88 1.77 -19.38
N SER A 295 -8.97 2.87 -20.14
CA SER A 295 -8.52 4.19 -19.64
C SER A 295 -9.12 4.57 -18.28
N ASP A 296 -10.35 4.13 -18.02
CA ASP A 296 -11.12 4.49 -16.83
C ASP A 296 -11.04 3.45 -15.71
N LEU A 297 -10.32 2.32 -15.91
CA LEU A 297 -10.21 1.23 -14.94
C LEU A 297 -8.77 0.97 -14.49
N ILE A 298 -8.61 0.48 -13.27
CA ILE A 298 -7.36 -0.02 -12.72
C ILE A 298 -7.52 -1.54 -12.56
N ALA A 299 -6.74 -2.30 -13.33
CA ALA A 299 -6.66 -3.77 -13.24
C ALA A 299 -5.61 -4.21 -12.22
N TRP A 300 -5.63 -5.51 -11.87
CA TRP A 300 -4.76 -6.07 -10.83
C TRP A 300 -3.26 -5.73 -11.01
N PRO A 301 -2.62 -5.92 -12.18
CA PRO A 301 -1.19 -5.65 -12.30
C PRO A 301 -0.81 -4.21 -11.99
N ALA A 302 -1.63 -3.25 -12.42
CA ALA A 302 -1.41 -1.83 -12.16
C ALA A 302 -1.63 -1.48 -10.68
N PHE A 303 -2.61 -2.10 -10.03
CA PHE A 303 -2.84 -1.94 -8.60
C PHE A 303 -1.72 -2.52 -7.75
N ASP A 304 -1.29 -3.75 -8.04
CA ASP A 304 -0.20 -4.43 -7.33
C ASP A 304 1.11 -3.65 -7.47
N GLN A 305 1.43 -3.16 -8.68
CA GLN A 305 2.59 -2.32 -8.93
C GLN A 305 2.51 -0.99 -8.17
N GLY A 306 1.37 -0.29 -8.25
CA GLY A 306 1.19 0.97 -7.55
C GLY A 306 1.30 0.83 -6.02
N LEU A 307 0.81 -0.27 -5.45
CA LEU A 307 0.97 -0.55 -4.02
C LEU A 307 2.35 -1.05 -3.60
N LYS A 308 3.12 -1.68 -4.50
CA LYS A 308 4.54 -1.96 -4.24
C LYS A 308 5.33 -0.66 -4.13
N GLN A 309 4.99 0.32 -4.97
CA GLN A 309 5.60 1.65 -4.95
C GLN A 309 5.08 2.50 -3.79
N MET A 310 3.84 2.31 -3.38
CA MET A 310 3.19 3.06 -2.29
C MET A 310 2.72 2.15 -1.16
N PRO A 311 3.68 1.54 -0.44
CA PRO A 311 3.40 0.51 0.54
C PRO A 311 2.43 0.91 1.66
N HIS A 312 2.51 2.17 2.08
CA HIS A 312 1.77 2.69 3.24
C HIS A 312 0.45 3.36 2.90
N LEU A 313 0.08 3.44 1.62
CA LEU A 313 -1.09 4.22 1.17
C LEU A 313 -2.38 3.84 1.93
N PHE A 314 -2.53 2.57 2.32
CA PHE A 314 -3.72 2.06 3.01
C PHE A 314 -3.64 2.09 4.54
N ASP A 315 -2.53 2.53 5.14
CA ASP A 315 -2.38 2.64 6.60
C ASP A 315 -3.49 3.45 7.30
N PRO A 316 -4.03 4.53 6.70
CA PRO A 316 -5.19 5.22 7.28
C PRO A 316 -6.43 4.33 7.44
N VAL A 317 -6.65 3.37 6.53
CA VAL A 317 -7.78 2.42 6.64
C VAL A 317 -7.63 1.58 7.91
N TYR A 318 -6.45 1.01 8.13
CA TYR A 318 -6.17 0.18 9.31
C TYR A 318 -6.28 0.98 10.60
N ARG A 319 -5.72 2.19 10.63
CA ARG A 319 -5.78 3.09 11.79
C ARG A 319 -7.22 3.44 12.16
N VAL A 320 -8.04 3.78 11.18
CA VAL A 320 -9.46 4.11 11.39
C VAL A 320 -10.21 2.89 11.92
N LEU A 321 -10.00 1.70 11.34
CA LEU A 321 -10.65 0.48 11.82
C LEU A 321 -10.21 0.10 13.23
N ASN A 322 -8.92 0.23 13.55
CA ASN A 322 -8.39 0.03 14.89
C ASN A 322 -9.06 0.98 15.90
N ASN A 323 -9.18 2.27 15.55
CA ASN A 323 -9.81 3.26 16.43
C ASN A 323 -11.33 3.06 16.59
N VAL A 324 -12.02 2.64 15.53
CA VAL A 324 -13.48 2.51 15.52
C VAL A 324 -13.94 1.20 16.15
N LEU A 325 -13.27 0.09 15.84
CA LEU A 325 -13.71 -1.25 16.23
C LEU A 325 -12.88 -1.84 17.37
N LEU A 326 -11.61 -1.47 17.49
CA LEU A 326 -10.66 -2.08 18.45
C LEU A 326 -10.17 -1.08 19.50
N ASN A 327 -10.79 0.10 19.62
CA ASN A 327 -10.43 1.15 20.60
C ASN A 327 -8.94 1.54 20.62
N GLY A 328 -8.21 1.34 19.53
CA GLY A 328 -6.77 1.60 19.46
C GLY A 328 -5.89 0.54 20.15
N GLU A 329 -6.46 -0.63 20.48
CA GLU A 329 -5.78 -1.70 21.22
C GLU A 329 -4.77 -2.49 20.37
N VAL A 330 -4.84 -2.38 19.03
CA VAL A 330 -3.75 -2.83 18.17
C VAL A 330 -2.67 -1.77 18.26
N ASP A 331 -1.59 -2.06 19.00
CA ASP A 331 -0.43 -1.19 19.13
C ASP A 331 0.04 -0.77 17.72
N SER A 332 0.42 0.50 17.54
CA SER A 332 1.03 0.96 16.29
C SER A 332 2.32 0.20 15.94
N GLU A 333 2.94 -0.46 16.93
CA GLU A 333 4.06 -1.39 16.74
C GLU A 333 3.62 -2.79 16.23
N THR A 334 2.35 -3.18 16.46
CA THR A 334 1.75 -4.47 16.05
C THR A 334 0.87 -4.40 14.81
N ILE A 335 0.57 -3.19 14.32
CA ILE A 335 0.43 -2.94 12.90
C ILE A 335 1.85 -2.64 12.43
N PRO A 336 2.72 -3.65 12.25
CA PRO A 336 3.95 -3.36 11.53
C PRO A 336 3.49 -2.69 10.23
N PRO A 337 4.17 -1.62 9.81
CA PRO A 337 3.91 -1.07 8.50
C PRO A 337 3.87 -2.29 7.56
N VAL A 338 2.82 -2.44 6.72
CA VAL A 338 2.60 -3.64 5.86
C VAL A 338 3.89 -4.05 5.13
N TYR A 339 4.75 -3.05 4.98
CA TYR A 339 6.13 -3.11 4.61
C TYR A 339 6.92 -2.64 5.81
N GLY A 340 7.54 -3.58 6.53
CA GLY A 340 8.60 -3.22 7.44
C GLY A 340 9.52 -2.25 6.71
N ILE A 341 9.80 -1.10 7.33
CA ILE A 341 10.99 -0.31 6.97
C ILE A 341 12.09 -1.34 6.80
N PRO A 342 12.80 -1.37 5.64
CA PRO A 342 13.81 -2.38 5.39
C PRO A 342 14.60 -2.60 6.68
N PRO A 343 14.61 -3.84 7.23
CA PRO A 343 15.27 -4.09 8.49
C PRO A 343 16.66 -3.50 8.37
N GLU A 344 17.02 -2.62 9.31
CA GLU A 344 18.25 -1.82 9.34
C GLU A 344 19.30 -2.48 8.45
N LEU A 345 19.48 -1.97 7.22
CA LEU A 345 20.53 -2.49 6.35
C LEU A 345 21.79 -2.46 7.20
N PRO A 346 22.54 -3.57 7.35
CA PRO A 346 23.63 -3.64 8.32
C PRO A 346 24.59 -2.46 8.13
N GLY A 347 24.54 -1.48 9.05
CA GLY A 347 25.22 -0.18 8.94
C GLY A 347 24.32 1.07 8.94
N GLN A 348 22.99 0.96 8.85
CA GLN A 348 22.05 2.08 9.02
C GLN A 348 21.72 2.31 10.49
N GLU A 349 22.65 2.92 11.22
CA GLU A 349 22.30 3.58 12.48
C GLU A 349 21.47 4.83 12.14
N HIS A 350 20.15 4.74 12.33
CA HIS A 350 19.14 5.81 12.36
C HIS A 350 19.23 6.91 11.26
N SER A 351 18.35 6.84 10.26
CA SER A 351 18.00 8.01 9.46
C SER A 351 17.60 9.17 10.38
N HIS A 352 18.30 10.29 10.27
CA HIS A 352 18.11 11.51 11.06
C HIS A 352 17.16 12.50 10.38
N VAL A 353 16.95 12.37 9.07
CA VAL A 353 16.08 13.28 8.30
C VAL A 353 14.78 12.61 7.92
N LEU A 354 14.82 11.45 7.25
CA LEU A 354 13.63 10.71 6.88
C LEU A 354 13.27 9.72 7.99
N ASN A 355 12.48 10.16 8.98
CA ASN A 355 11.88 9.23 9.93
C ASN A 355 10.85 8.32 9.24
N ASP A 356 10.41 7.26 9.93
CA ASP A 356 9.43 6.28 9.47
C ASP A 356 8.20 6.89 8.78
N ARG A 357 7.73 8.01 9.35
CA ARG A 357 6.59 8.75 8.82
C ARG A 357 6.91 9.41 7.48
N LEU A 358 8.09 10.02 7.35
CA LEU A 358 8.51 10.69 6.12
C LEU A 358 8.87 9.69 5.03
N ILE A 359 9.43 8.54 5.38
CA ILE A 359 9.60 7.39 4.48
C ILE A 359 8.24 6.91 3.97
N ALA A 360 7.20 6.88 4.82
CA ALA A 360 5.86 6.50 4.37
C ALA A 360 5.22 7.51 3.42
N LEU A 361 5.59 8.79 3.53
CA LEU A 361 5.05 9.89 2.72
C LEU A 361 5.82 10.13 1.43
N ALA A 362 7.14 9.89 1.42
CA ALA A 362 7.98 10.17 0.27
C ALA A 362 7.54 9.41 -1.00
N PRO A 363 7.12 8.13 -0.98
CA PRO A 363 6.60 7.44 -2.16
C PRO A 363 5.32 8.06 -2.75
N ALA A 364 4.55 8.80 -1.95
CA ALA A 364 3.38 9.52 -2.46
C ALA A 364 3.74 10.80 -3.22
N VAL A 365 4.88 11.38 -2.86
CA VAL A 365 5.34 12.69 -3.33
C VAL A 365 6.39 12.53 -4.43
N LEU A 366 7.07 11.39 -4.48
CA LEU A 366 8.10 11.05 -5.44
C LEU A 366 7.54 10.18 -6.58
N PRO A 367 8.15 10.21 -7.78
CA PRO A 367 7.78 9.36 -8.90
C PRO A 367 7.82 7.86 -8.55
N PRO A 368 6.96 7.07 -9.21
CA PRO A 368 6.83 5.63 -9.02
C PRO A 368 8.11 4.82 -9.26
N LEU A 369 9.10 5.37 -9.95
CA LEU A 369 10.30 4.66 -10.39
C LEU A 369 11.37 4.51 -9.31
N VAL A 370 11.15 5.07 -8.12
CA VAL A 370 12.07 4.92 -6.99
C VAL A 370 11.90 3.52 -6.38
N ASP A 371 12.93 2.68 -6.49
CA ASP A 371 13.00 1.40 -5.77
C ASP A 371 13.45 1.63 -4.32
N TRP A 372 12.46 1.81 -3.43
CA TRP A 372 12.65 2.05 -2.02
C TRP A 372 13.38 0.93 -1.27
N ASP A 373 13.30 -0.32 -1.75
CA ASP A 373 13.98 -1.45 -1.10
C ASP A 373 15.50 -1.45 -1.38
N SER A 374 15.93 -0.79 -2.47
CA SER A 374 17.34 -0.65 -2.86
C SER A 374 18.02 0.62 -2.32
N LEU A 375 17.22 1.58 -1.82
CA LEU A 375 17.73 2.86 -1.35
C LEU A 375 18.56 2.69 -0.08
N HIS A 376 19.76 3.26 -0.10
CA HIS A 376 20.64 3.32 1.05
C HIS A 376 21.25 4.71 1.20
N THR A 377 21.49 5.11 2.45
CA THR A 377 22.11 6.39 2.76
C THR A 377 23.61 6.33 2.46
N VAL A 378 24.07 7.16 1.53
CA VAL A 378 25.49 7.27 1.16
C VAL A 378 26.19 8.44 1.83
N VAL A 379 25.44 9.46 2.27
CA VAL A 379 25.96 10.58 3.07
C VAL A 379 24.96 10.89 4.18
N PRO A 380 25.15 10.37 5.41
CA PRO A 380 24.40 10.82 6.57
C PRO A 380 25.08 12.03 7.24
N TRP A 381 24.31 13.03 7.60
CA TRP A 381 24.76 14.12 8.47
C TRP A 381 23.64 14.58 9.40
N CYS A 382 23.99 14.74 10.66
CA CYS A 382 23.17 15.44 11.65
C CYS A 382 24.06 16.46 12.37
N ARG A 383 23.46 17.47 12.97
CA ARG A 383 24.20 18.58 13.60
C ARG A 383 25.15 18.14 14.74
N ASP A 384 24.95 16.94 15.28
CA ASP A 384 25.77 16.33 16.31
C ASP A 384 26.14 14.89 15.89
N PRO A 385 27.31 14.67 15.23
CA PRO A 385 28.53 15.47 15.31
C PRO A 385 28.65 16.63 14.29
N PRO A 386 29.43 17.68 14.60
CA PRO A 386 29.33 18.99 13.93
C PRO A 386 29.99 19.11 12.55
N GLU A 387 30.72 18.11 12.07
CA GLU A 387 31.47 18.24 10.80
C GLU A 387 30.54 18.01 9.61
N PHE A 388 30.13 19.12 8.99
CA PHE A 388 29.28 19.11 7.79
C PHE A 388 30.02 18.47 6.59
N PRO A 389 29.36 17.63 5.76
CA PRO A 389 29.97 17.02 4.59
C PRO A 389 30.48 18.08 3.61
N SER A 390 31.66 17.84 3.03
CA SER A 390 32.21 18.76 2.03
C SER A 390 31.34 18.83 0.77
N SER A 391 31.35 19.97 0.06
CA SER A 391 30.70 20.12 -1.25
C SER A 391 31.17 19.08 -2.26
N ASP A 392 32.45 18.70 -2.23
CA ASP A 392 32.98 17.66 -3.11
C ASP A 392 32.44 16.28 -2.74
N THR A 393 32.24 15.99 -1.46
CA THR A 393 31.61 14.76 -0.98
C THR A 393 30.19 14.66 -1.49
N LEU A 394 29.36 15.68 -1.22
CA LEU A 394 27.97 15.70 -1.67
C LEU A 394 27.87 15.62 -3.19
N TRP A 395 28.65 16.43 -3.91
CA TRP A 395 28.67 16.41 -5.38
C TRP A 395 29.07 15.06 -5.97
N THR A 396 29.97 14.32 -5.32
CA THR A 396 30.40 13.00 -5.78
C THR A 396 29.26 11.99 -5.77
N HIS A 397 28.34 12.10 -4.80
CA HIS A 397 27.17 11.22 -4.69
C HIS A 397 25.96 11.73 -5.48
N LEU A 398 25.80 13.05 -5.63
CA LEU A 398 24.68 13.65 -6.37
C LEU A 398 24.86 13.62 -7.89
N ARG A 399 26.11 13.69 -8.37
CA ARG A 399 26.37 13.64 -9.82
C ARG A 399 26.16 12.22 -10.35
N HIS A 400 25.49 12.13 -11.48
CA HIS A 400 25.51 10.93 -12.29
C HIS A 400 26.85 10.89 -13.04
N ALA A 401 27.58 9.79 -12.92
CA ALA A 401 28.56 9.48 -13.95
C ALA A 401 27.74 9.33 -15.24
N ALA A 402 28.14 10.00 -16.33
CA ALA A 402 27.43 9.90 -17.60
C ALA A 402 27.15 8.41 -17.87
N PRO A 403 25.89 7.97 -17.81
CA PRO A 403 25.60 6.56 -17.88
C PRO A 403 26.13 6.04 -19.21
N SER A 404 26.60 4.79 -19.22
CA SER A 404 26.65 4.05 -20.47
C SER A 404 25.29 4.23 -21.16
N PRO A 405 25.19 4.40 -22.48
CA PRO A 405 23.90 4.55 -23.16
C PRO A 405 22.89 3.44 -22.86
N ASP A 406 23.35 2.32 -22.29
CA ASP A 406 22.52 1.16 -21.89
C ASP A 406 22.31 1.02 -20.36
N ALA A 407 22.82 1.93 -19.53
CA ALA A 407 22.71 1.83 -18.06
C ALA A 407 21.64 2.78 -17.53
N GLU A 408 20.70 2.26 -16.73
CA GLU A 408 19.76 3.10 -15.99
C GLU A 408 20.53 3.94 -14.98
N PRO A 409 20.37 5.28 -15.00
CA PRO A 409 21.03 6.14 -14.04
C PRO A 409 20.44 5.93 -12.65
N PRO A 410 21.26 5.89 -11.59
CA PRO A 410 20.78 5.65 -10.25
C PRO A 410 19.85 6.78 -9.79
N THR A 411 18.77 6.42 -9.13
CA THR A 411 17.94 7.32 -8.33
C THR A 411 18.80 7.94 -7.23
N THR A 412 18.71 9.25 -7.05
CA THR A 412 19.43 9.94 -5.98
C THR A 412 18.53 10.94 -5.27
N ILE A 413 18.43 10.84 -3.95
CA ILE A 413 17.59 11.68 -3.11
C ILE A 413 18.48 12.47 -2.14
N LEU A 414 18.48 13.79 -2.24
CA LEU A 414 18.99 14.67 -1.21
C LEU A 414 17.84 15.05 -0.30
N THR A 415 17.88 14.68 0.97
CA THR A 415 16.90 15.13 1.97
C THR A 415 17.57 15.99 3.02
N PHE A 416 16.82 16.93 3.57
CA PHE A 416 17.30 17.78 4.65
C PHE A 416 16.17 18.22 5.56
N THR A 417 16.49 18.42 6.83
CA THR A 417 15.59 18.92 7.86
C THR A 417 16.24 20.06 8.63
N GLY A 418 15.44 20.97 9.19
CA GLY A 418 15.93 22.11 9.94
C GLY A 418 14.84 23.05 10.43
N ARG A 419 15.24 24.24 10.88
CA ARG A 419 14.32 25.28 11.36
C ARG A 419 14.17 26.41 10.36
N ILE A 420 12.95 26.85 10.13
CA ILE A 420 12.68 28.01 9.27
C ILE A 420 13.10 29.29 10.00
N ARG A 421 14.03 30.03 9.42
CA ARG A 421 14.54 31.28 10.00
C ARG A 421 13.42 32.33 10.04
N GLY A 422 13.27 32.97 11.20
CA GLY A 422 12.24 34.00 11.40
C GLY A 422 10.83 33.44 11.64
N SER A 423 10.66 32.12 11.69
CA SER A 423 9.44 31.46 12.16
C SER A 423 9.71 30.88 13.56
N GLU A 424 8.85 31.17 14.54
CA GLU A 424 9.00 30.62 15.89
C GLU A 424 8.67 29.12 15.89
N GLY A 425 9.73 28.29 15.82
CA GLY A 425 9.64 26.85 16.05
C GLY A 425 9.11 26.01 14.87
N ALA A 426 8.95 26.58 13.67
CA ALA A 426 8.56 25.80 12.51
C ALA A 426 9.73 24.93 12.00
N SER A 427 9.51 23.61 11.96
CA SER A 427 10.39 22.68 11.26
C SER A 427 10.18 22.77 9.75
N PHE A 428 11.24 22.50 9.02
CA PHE A 428 11.22 22.24 7.59
C PHE A 428 11.77 20.86 7.37
N THR A 429 11.11 20.09 6.53
CA THR A 429 11.65 18.82 6.02
C THR A 429 11.34 18.76 4.54
N GLY A 430 12.35 18.51 3.72
CA GLY A 430 12.19 18.43 2.29
C GLY A 430 13.42 17.85 1.62
N GLY A 431 13.47 17.97 0.30
CA GLY A 431 14.54 17.41 -0.47
C GLY A 431 14.47 17.68 -1.96
N VAL A 432 15.45 17.13 -2.65
CA VAL A 432 15.54 17.10 -4.09
C VAL A 432 15.80 15.66 -4.51
N LEU A 433 14.92 15.13 -5.32
CA LEU A 433 15.07 13.83 -5.95
C LEU A 433 15.53 14.01 -7.39
N SER A 434 16.37 13.08 -7.81
CA SER A 434 16.71 12.82 -9.19
C SER A 434 16.34 11.40 -9.56
N ALA A 435 15.50 11.24 -10.57
CA ALA A 435 15.12 9.92 -11.05
C ALA A 435 14.90 9.96 -12.56
N ALA A 436 15.02 8.78 -13.18
CA ALA A 436 14.43 8.56 -14.48
C ALA A 436 12.92 8.78 -14.36
N ASP A 437 12.32 9.43 -15.35
CA ASP A 437 10.88 9.57 -15.48
C ASP A 437 10.46 9.38 -16.94
N TYR A 438 9.17 9.14 -17.16
CA TYR A 438 8.60 9.08 -18.50
C TYR A 438 8.05 10.44 -18.90
N ASP A 439 8.34 10.86 -20.14
CA ASP A 439 7.59 11.96 -20.74
C ASP A 439 6.19 11.47 -21.13
N ALA A 440 5.19 11.94 -20.40
CA ALA A 440 3.78 11.63 -20.66
C ALA A 440 3.30 12.19 -22.02
N ASN A 441 3.99 13.19 -22.59
CA ASN A 441 3.60 13.84 -23.84
C ASN A 441 4.25 13.25 -25.10
N ASP A 442 5.41 12.57 -24.97
CA ASP A 442 6.25 12.22 -26.13
C ASP A 442 6.57 10.72 -26.25
N GLY A 443 5.73 9.85 -25.68
CA GLY A 443 5.76 8.43 -26.02
C GLY A 443 6.92 7.62 -25.41
N ARG A 444 7.14 7.79 -24.09
CA ARG A 444 8.03 6.94 -23.25
C ARG A 444 9.54 7.12 -23.45
N GLU A 445 10.00 8.23 -24.00
CA GLU A 445 11.42 8.56 -23.81
C GLU A 445 11.69 8.75 -22.30
N GLN A 446 12.66 8.00 -21.77
CA GLN A 446 13.14 8.19 -20.41
C GLN A 446 13.81 9.57 -20.36
N ILE A 447 13.15 10.50 -19.70
CA ILE A 447 13.67 11.83 -19.43
C ILE A 447 14.13 11.91 -18.00
N TYR A 448 15.26 12.55 -17.79
CA TYR A 448 15.73 12.80 -16.44
C TYR A 448 14.95 13.96 -15.82
N SER A 449 14.34 13.70 -14.66
CA SER A 449 13.53 14.69 -13.95
C SER A 449 14.09 14.93 -12.57
N VAL A 450 14.11 16.20 -12.18
CA VAL A 450 14.42 16.62 -10.81
C VAL A 450 13.10 16.96 -10.12
N TYR A 451 12.88 16.43 -8.94
CA TYR A 451 11.71 16.74 -8.12
C TYR A 451 12.17 17.49 -6.90
N VAL A 452 11.63 18.68 -6.69
CA VAL A 452 11.82 19.41 -5.44
C VAL A 452 10.60 19.11 -4.59
N PHE A 453 10.82 18.59 -3.38
CA PHE A 453 9.73 18.23 -2.49
C PHE A 453 9.91 18.81 -1.10
N GLN A 454 8.78 19.05 -0.43
CA GLN A 454 8.67 19.46 0.95
C GLN A 454 7.64 18.55 1.60
N LEU A 455 7.94 18.07 2.80
CA LEU A 455 7.09 17.23 3.62
C LEU A 455 6.59 17.98 4.85
N GLU A 456 7.33 18.99 5.31
CA GLU A 456 6.95 19.89 6.40
C GLU A 456 7.36 21.33 6.11
N PRO A 457 6.57 22.33 6.55
CA PRO A 457 5.31 22.20 7.29
C PRO A 457 4.12 21.84 6.41
N VAL A 458 4.21 22.08 5.10
CA VAL A 458 3.18 21.79 4.10
C VAL A 458 3.77 20.85 3.06
N VAL A 459 3.03 19.83 2.66
CA VAL A 459 3.51 18.88 1.66
C VAL A 459 3.38 19.48 0.28
N HIS A 460 4.46 19.46 -0.48
CA HIS A 460 4.52 20.00 -1.82
C HIS A 460 5.52 19.20 -2.64
N CYS A 461 5.21 18.94 -3.91
CA CYS A 461 6.15 18.39 -4.88
C CYS A 461 6.09 19.21 -6.15
N LYS A 462 7.26 19.49 -6.74
CA LYS A 462 7.36 20.11 -8.04
C LYS A 462 8.32 19.31 -8.92
N LYS A 463 7.79 18.77 -10.01
CA LYS A 463 8.57 18.13 -11.07
C LYS A 463 9.20 19.19 -11.98
N LEU A 464 10.51 19.09 -12.21
CA LEU A 464 11.30 19.91 -13.12
C LEU A 464 11.82 19.01 -14.26
N VAL A 465 11.05 18.93 -15.33
CA VAL A 465 11.33 18.10 -16.52
C VAL A 465 12.64 18.52 -17.20
N GLY A 466 13.51 17.56 -17.50
CA GLY A 466 14.73 17.78 -18.30
C GLY A 466 15.81 18.60 -17.58
N GLN A 467 15.71 18.74 -16.26
CA GLN A 467 16.70 19.43 -15.44
C GLN A 467 17.69 18.45 -14.82
N GLU A 468 18.88 18.93 -14.52
CA GLU A 468 19.95 18.16 -13.87
C GLU A 468 20.52 18.96 -12.69
N TRP A 469 21.17 18.26 -11.76
CA TRP A 469 21.98 18.87 -10.71
C TRP A 469 23.07 19.74 -11.35
N ARG A 470 23.21 20.98 -10.87
CA ARG A 470 24.33 21.84 -11.29
C ARG A 470 25.10 22.30 -10.07
N ARG A 471 26.42 22.28 -10.19
CA ARG A 471 27.33 22.91 -9.23
C ARG A 471 27.54 24.36 -9.65
N GLY A 472 27.15 25.29 -8.79
CA GLY A 472 27.37 26.71 -8.98
C GLY A 472 28.84 27.12 -8.79
N PRO A 473 29.21 28.35 -9.18
CA PRO A 473 30.59 28.83 -9.17
C PRO A 473 31.25 28.85 -7.78
N SER A 474 30.45 28.94 -6.72
CA SER A 474 30.92 29.00 -5.33
C SER A 474 30.77 27.66 -4.60
N GLY A 475 30.40 26.59 -5.32
CA GLY A 475 30.21 25.24 -4.78
C GLY A 475 28.79 24.93 -4.32
N GLU A 476 27.84 25.85 -4.53
CA GLU A 476 26.41 25.67 -4.26
C GLU A 476 25.78 24.62 -5.19
N LEU A 477 24.71 23.96 -4.73
CA LEU A 477 23.86 23.11 -5.56
C LEU A 477 22.70 23.95 -6.11
N VAL A 478 22.53 23.98 -7.42
CA VAL A 478 21.54 24.82 -8.12
C VAL A 478 20.59 23.96 -8.95
N PHE A 479 19.30 24.29 -8.89
CA PHE A 479 18.20 23.65 -9.61
C PHE A 479 17.32 24.76 -10.19
N ASP A 480 17.11 24.82 -11.51
CA ASP A 480 16.43 25.90 -12.26
C ASP A 480 15.62 26.95 -11.45
N GLY A 481 16.21 28.14 -11.23
CA GLY A 481 15.60 29.25 -10.49
C GLY A 481 15.63 29.14 -8.96
N ALA A 482 16.00 27.97 -8.43
CA ALA A 482 16.24 27.69 -7.04
C ALA A 482 17.71 27.39 -6.73
N SER A 483 18.24 28.03 -5.69
CA SER A 483 19.64 27.85 -5.29
C SER A 483 19.71 27.51 -3.81
N LEU A 484 20.35 26.37 -3.48
CA LEU A 484 20.90 26.15 -2.14
C LEU A 484 22.20 26.97 -2.01
N ALA A 485 22.07 28.30 -1.87
CA ALA A 485 23.20 29.22 -1.84
C ALA A 485 23.71 29.52 -0.41
N ASP A 486 25.02 29.77 -0.33
CA ASP A 486 25.86 30.20 0.81
C ASP A 486 26.31 29.12 1.81
N TRP A 487 27.38 28.40 1.44
CA TRP A 487 28.04 27.38 2.27
C TRP A 487 29.27 27.94 3.02
N ARG A 488 29.17 29.15 3.56
CA ARG A 488 30.27 29.72 4.36
C ARG A 488 29.76 30.29 5.67
N MET A 489 29.93 29.46 6.71
CA MET A 489 29.77 29.74 8.13
C MET A 489 28.31 29.95 8.54
N ASP A 490 27.78 28.95 9.25
CA ASP A 490 26.37 28.72 9.65
C ASP A 490 25.58 27.93 8.59
N VAL A 491 25.16 26.72 8.96
CA VAL A 491 24.66 25.67 8.04
C VAL A 491 23.23 26.00 7.59
N GLU A 492 23.08 26.78 6.52
CA GLU A 492 21.79 27.24 6.01
C GLU A 492 21.50 26.67 4.60
N ALA A 493 20.25 26.26 4.39
CA ALA A 493 19.69 25.89 3.11
C ALA A 493 18.66 26.93 2.68
N ARG A 494 18.89 27.58 1.54
CA ARG A 494 17.86 28.43 0.91
C ARG A 494 17.02 27.58 -0.03
N VAL A 495 15.73 27.48 0.25
CA VAL A 495 14.75 26.80 -0.60
C VAL A 495 13.95 27.85 -1.33
N VAL A 496 14.13 27.91 -2.65
CA VAL A 496 13.44 28.86 -3.53
C VAL A 496 12.49 28.06 -4.42
N GLY A 497 11.26 28.51 -4.60
CA GLY A 497 10.29 27.87 -5.49
C GLY A 497 9.15 27.12 -4.81
N MET A 498 9.10 27.12 -3.47
CA MET A 498 7.93 26.73 -2.67
C MET A 498 7.53 27.94 -1.82
N GLU A 499 6.50 28.68 -2.26
CA GLU A 499 5.96 29.90 -1.61
C GLU A 499 6.98 30.84 -0.94
N GLY A 500 7.92 31.39 -1.72
CA GLY A 500 8.83 32.44 -1.27
C GLY A 500 10.28 32.00 -1.09
N ASP A 501 11.09 32.93 -0.56
CA ASP A 501 12.49 32.69 -0.20
C ASP A 501 12.56 32.16 1.24
N THR A 502 12.44 30.84 1.41
CA THR A 502 12.57 30.20 2.72
C THR A 502 14.04 29.92 3.03
N VAL A 503 14.52 30.40 4.17
CA VAL A 503 15.86 30.07 4.69
C VAL A 503 15.71 29.09 5.84
N VAL A 504 16.33 27.92 5.71
CA VAL A 504 16.28 26.81 6.67
C VAL A 504 17.65 26.66 7.32
N GLU A 505 17.73 26.75 8.65
CA GLU A 505 18.92 26.38 9.41
C GLU A 505 18.94 24.85 9.56
N LEU A 506 19.87 24.17 8.92
CA LEU A 506 19.89 22.71 8.83
C LEU A 506 20.23 22.06 10.18
N GLU A 507 19.45 21.04 10.52
CA GLU A 507 19.68 20.15 11.66
C GLU A 507 20.08 18.74 11.20
N GLY A 508 19.73 18.35 9.98
CA GLY A 508 20.15 17.11 9.34
C GLY A 508 20.11 17.17 7.82
N LEU A 509 20.92 16.33 7.18
CA LEU A 509 21.03 16.17 5.74
C LEU A 509 21.40 14.73 5.41
N GLU A 510 20.74 14.15 4.41
CA GLU A 510 21.05 12.82 3.91
C GLU A 510 21.10 12.80 2.39
N VAL A 511 22.00 11.99 1.84
CA VAL A 511 21.96 11.59 0.44
C VAL A 511 21.67 10.09 0.38
N TRP A 512 20.62 9.73 -0.34
CA TRP A 512 20.17 8.37 -0.60
C TRP A 512 20.44 8.03 -2.07
N ARG A 513 20.89 6.81 -2.33
CA ARG A 513 21.01 6.27 -3.69
C ARG A 513 20.44 4.86 -3.76
N ASP A 514 19.88 4.50 -4.90
CA ASP A 514 19.70 3.09 -5.24
C ASP A 514 21.07 2.47 -5.59
N GLY A 515 21.19 1.17 -5.38
CA GLY A 515 22.44 0.42 -5.44
C GLY A 515 22.41 -0.72 -6.43
#